data_AF-A0A1M6LKW7-F1
#
_entry.id   AF-A0A1M6LKW7-F1
#
_cell.length_a   1.000
_cell.length_b   1.000
_cell.length_c   1.000
_cell.angle_alpha   90.00
_cell.angle_beta   90.00
_cell.angle_gamma   90.00
#
_symmetry.space_group_name_H-M   'P 1'
#
loop_
_entity.id
_entity.type
_entity.pdbx_description
1 polymer ?
#
loop_
_entity_poly.entity_id
_entity_poly.type
_entity_poly.pdbx_seq_one_letter_code
_entity_poly.pdbx_strand_id
1 'polypeptide(L)'
;MAEENESPLAPYATPSSDPVHQSLEQKEVPLAVIEALGATKITTMICSVAGFIAVGLMLWAAFTAMPYDAPGFAILLLIATVSFFAPYFAFRYSRSVTRVTKSLKEEDLVKALKNQSLFWGYICILACLWGFLMLLALLGAIA
;
A
#
# COMPACT_ATOMS: atom_id res chain seq x y z
N MET A 1 36.93 71.07 -18.62
CA MET A 1 36.18 71.61 -17.48
C MET A 1 35.57 70.42 -16.78
N ALA A 2 36.07 70.15 -15.58
CA ALA A 2 35.54 69.16 -14.66
C ALA A 2 34.31 69.74 -13.95
N GLU A 3 33.28 68.93 -13.76
CA GLU A 3 32.49 68.97 -12.53
C GLU A 3 32.27 67.53 -12.08
N GLU A 4 32.83 67.31 -10.91
CA GLU A 4 32.72 66.17 -10.00
C GLU A 4 31.38 66.32 -9.25
N ASN A 5 30.63 65.24 -9.08
CA ASN A 5 29.66 65.20 -7.99
C ASN A 5 29.66 63.80 -7.36
N GLU A 6 29.87 63.80 -6.06
CA GLU A 6 30.23 62.67 -5.21
C GLU A 6 29.00 61.88 -4.73
N SER A 7 29.17 60.55 -4.71
CA SER A 7 28.72 59.51 -3.75
C SER A 7 27.58 59.79 -2.74
N PRO A 8 26.73 58.78 -2.42
CA PRO A 8 27.14 57.93 -1.29
C PRO A 8 26.94 56.42 -1.50
N LEU A 9 27.90 55.68 -0.96
CA LEU A 9 27.88 54.25 -0.69
C LEU A 9 26.72 53.83 0.22
N ALA A 10 26.33 52.55 0.01
CA ALA A 10 25.81 51.58 0.97
C ALA A 10 24.28 51.28 0.88
N PRO A 11 23.81 50.17 1.47
CA PRO A 11 24.26 48.79 1.24
C PRO A 11 23.03 47.86 1.16
N TYR A 12 22.77 47.24 0.02
CA TYR A 12 21.95 46.03 0.02
C TYR A 12 22.66 44.98 -0.81
N ALA A 13 23.60 44.31 -0.13
CA ALA A 13 23.72 42.88 -0.28
C ALA A 13 22.30 42.32 -0.09
N THR A 14 21.56 42.16 -1.19
CA THR A 14 20.48 41.18 -1.21
C THR A 14 21.13 39.88 -0.77
N PRO A 15 20.63 39.22 0.29
CA PRO A 15 21.19 37.95 0.73
C PRO A 15 21.27 37.07 -0.51
N SER A 16 22.51 36.63 -0.80
CA SER A 16 22.77 35.55 -1.73
C SER A 16 21.67 34.53 -1.51
N SER A 17 20.93 34.21 -2.57
CA SER A 17 20.17 32.98 -2.64
C SER A 17 21.20 31.84 -2.65
N ASP A 18 21.89 31.65 -1.53
CA ASP A 18 22.78 30.54 -1.30
C ASP A 18 21.89 29.29 -1.26
N PRO A 19 21.99 28.39 -2.25
CA PRO A 19 21.41 27.07 -2.13
C PRO A 19 22.39 26.22 -1.31
N VAL A 20 22.60 26.61 -0.05
CA VAL A 20 23.67 26.07 0.77
C VAL A 20 23.07 25.53 2.05
N HIS A 21 22.86 24.21 2.01
CA HIS A 21 22.86 23.33 3.17
C HIS A 21 21.65 23.42 4.12
N GLN A 22 20.44 23.25 3.59
CA GLN A 22 19.60 22.22 4.20
C GLN A 22 20.18 20.87 3.77
N SER A 23 21.21 20.43 4.51
CA SER A 23 21.36 19.03 4.87
C SER A 23 19.93 18.50 5.07
N LEU A 24 19.32 17.72 4.19
CA LEU A 24 19.84 16.43 3.76
C LEU A 24 20.72 15.82 4.87
N GLU A 25 20.27 15.93 6.12
CA GLU A 25 20.08 14.74 6.93
C GLU A 25 19.19 13.82 6.09
N GLN A 26 19.81 13.21 5.07
CA GLN A 26 19.39 11.99 4.47
C GLN A 26 19.50 11.04 5.65
N LYS A 27 18.44 11.03 6.46
CA LYS A 27 18.29 10.20 7.65
C LYS A 27 18.29 8.79 7.08
N GLU A 28 19.50 8.26 6.95
CA GLU A 28 19.74 6.97 6.34
C GLU A 28 18.85 6.00 7.09
N VAL A 29 17.87 5.46 6.36
CA VAL A 29 16.91 4.55 6.96
C VAL A 29 17.73 3.41 7.54
N PRO A 30 17.60 3.13 8.85
CA PRO A 30 18.45 2.15 9.51
C PRO A 30 18.35 0.82 8.76
N LEU A 31 19.51 0.24 8.41
CA LEU A 31 19.61 -0.98 7.59
C LEU A 31 18.73 -2.13 8.11
N ALA A 32 18.56 -2.21 9.44
CA ALA A 32 17.67 -3.17 10.09
C ALA A 32 16.20 -3.08 9.64
N VAL A 33 15.70 -1.86 9.35
CA VAL A 33 14.33 -1.65 8.85
C VAL A 33 14.22 -2.13 7.40
N ILE A 34 15.27 -1.94 6.59
CA ILE A 34 15.33 -2.38 5.20
C ILE A 34 15.35 -3.90 5.12
N GLU A 35 16.12 -4.56 5.99
CA GLU A 35 16.20 -6.01 6.07
C GLU A 35 14.86 -6.63 6.53
N ALA A 36 14.20 -6.04 7.53
CA ALA A 36 12.88 -6.44 7.97
C ALA A 36 11.80 -6.26 6.89
N LEU A 37 11.86 -5.17 6.09
CA LEU A 37 11.00 -4.97 4.92
C LEU A 37 11.29 -6.00 3.81
N GLY A 38 12.56 -6.38 3.64
CA GLY A 38 12.99 -7.40 2.69
C GLY A 38 12.40 -8.78 3.00
N ALA A 39 12.39 -9.18 4.28
CA ALA A 39 11.80 -10.44 4.72
C ALA A 39 10.28 -10.50 4.50
N THR A 40 9.58 -9.41 4.79
CA THR A 40 8.11 -9.32 4.60
C THR A 40 7.69 -9.25 3.12
N LYS A 41 8.58 -8.83 2.22
CA LYS A 41 8.33 -8.77 0.77
C LYS A 41 7.98 -10.14 0.17
N ILE A 42 8.77 -11.17 0.48
CA ILE A 42 8.58 -12.52 -0.11
C ILE A 42 7.26 -13.12 0.38
N THR A 43 6.99 -13.04 1.68
CA THR A 43 5.76 -13.58 2.26
C THR A 43 4.51 -12.88 1.72
N THR A 44 4.54 -11.55 1.62
CA THR A 44 3.39 -10.79 1.07
C THR A 44 3.18 -11.05 -0.41
N MET A 45 4.25 -11.22 -1.20
CA MET A 45 4.15 -11.59 -2.60
C MET A 45 3.53 -12.98 -2.77
N ILE A 46 4.03 -13.98 -2.05
CA ILE A 46 3.48 -15.35 -2.10
C ILE A 46 2.02 -15.36 -1.64
N CYS A 47 1.70 -14.65 -0.55
CA CYS A 47 0.33 -14.54 -0.04
C CYS A 47 -0.62 -13.90 -1.06
N SER A 48 -0.17 -12.85 -1.77
CA SER A 48 -0.97 -12.21 -2.83
C SER A 48 -1.27 -13.15 -4.00
N VAL A 49 -0.26 -13.90 -4.46
CA VAL A 49 -0.40 -14.86 -5.56
C VAL A 49 -1.31 -16.01 -5.14
N ALA A 50 -1.10 -16.55 -3.95
CA ALA A 50 -1.96 -17.60 -3.39
C ALA A 50 -3.42 -17.12 -3.27
N GLY A 51 -3.64 -15.88 -2.83
CA GLY A 51 -4.97 -15.28 -2.77
C GLY A 51 -5.65 -15.15 -4.14
N PHE A 52 -4.92 -14.72 -5.17
CA PHE A 52 -5.47 -14.69 -6.54
C PHE A 52 -5.83 -16.09 -7.06
N ILE A 53 -4.97 -17.08 -6.80
CA ILE A 53 -5.25 -18.47 -7.19
C ILE A 53 -6.50 -18.98 -6.46
N ALA A 54 -6.63 -18.72 -5.16
CA ALA A 54 -7.78 -19.13 -4.38
C ALA A 54 -9.09 -18.49 -4.90
N VAL A 55 -9.09 -17.18 -5.20
CA VAL A 55 -10.25 -16.50 -5.78
C VAL A 55 -10.57 -17.04 -7.19
N GLY A 56 -9.54 -17.32 -8.00
CA GLY A 56 -9.72 -17.92 -9.33
C GLY A 56 -10.35 -19.31 -9.26
N LEU A 57 -9.88 -20.16 -8.34
CA LEU A 57 -10.46 -21.50 -8.12
C LEU A 57 -11.89 -21.41 -7.57
N MET A 58 -12.17 -20.45 -6.68
CA MET A 58 -13.51 -20.23 -6.15
C MET A 58 -14.48 -19.80 -7.25
N LEU A 59 -14.07 -18.89 -8.13
CA LEU A 59 -14.88 -18.49 -9.30
C LEU A 59 -15.09 -19.68 -10.23
N TRP A 60 -14.02 -20.41 -10.57
CA TRP A 60 -14.13 -21.60 -11.40
C TRP A 60 -15.14 -22.60 -10.85
N ALA A 61 -15.05 -22.91 -9.55
CA ALA A 61 -15.99 -23.79 -8.87
C ALA A 61 -17.42 -23.26 -8.92
N ALA A 62 -17.63 -21.96 -8.73
CA ALA A 62 -18.96 -21.34 -8.83
C ALA A 62 -19.57 -21.50 -10.23
N PHE A 63 -18.77 -21.34 -11.29
CA PHE A 63 -19.22 -21.53 -12.67
C PHE A 63 -19.50 -22.99 -13.04
N THR A 64 -18.77 -23.95 -12.46
CA THR A 64 -18.93 -25.38 -12.81
C THR A 64 -19.92 -26.13 -11.94
N ALA A 65 -20.10 -25.72 -10.67
CA ALA A 65 -20.84 -26.49 -9.68
C ALA A 65 -22.22 -25.91 -9.35
N MET A 66 -22.47 -24.62 -9.64
CA MET A 66 -23.76 -23.99 -9.35
C MET A 66 -24.53 -23.63 -10.62
N PRO A 67 -25.86 -23.81 -10.61
CA PRO A 67 -26.73 -23.30 -11.65
C PRO A 67 -26.83 -21.76 -11.57
N TYR A 68 -26.79 -21.08 -12.71
CA TYR A 68 -26.68 -19.61 -12.81
C TYR A 68 -27.87 -18.84 -12.24
N ASP A 69 -29.02 -19.48 -12.20
CA ASP A 69 -30.30 -18.99 -11.70
C ASP A 69 -30.45 -19.12 -10.18
N ALA A 70 -29.53 -19.83 -9.50
CA ALA A 70 -29.57 -19.92 -8.06
C ALA A 70 -29.18 -18.58 -7.39
N PRO A 71 -29.91 -18.13 -6.35
CA PRO A 71 -29.54 -16.93 -5.59
C PRO A 71 -28.15 -17.05 -4.94
N GLY A 72 -27.70 -18.28 -4.68
CA GLY A 72 -26.35 -18.57 -4.18
C GLY A 72 -25.23 -18.17 -5.16
N PHE A 73 -25.48 -18.20 -6.47
CA PHE A 73 -24.49 -17.80 -7.48
C PHE A 73 -24.17 -16.30 -7.39
N ALA A 74 -25.19 -15.45 -7.22
CA ALA A 74 -25.01 -14.01 -7.04
C ALA A 74 -24.25 -13.68 -5.74
N ILE A 75 -24.55 -14.40 -4.66
CA ILE A 75 -23.85 -14.25 -3.37
C ILE A 75 -22.38 -14.65 -3.51
N LEU A 76 -22.09 -15.77 -4.17
CA LEU A 76 -20.71 -16.21 -4.41
C LEU A 76 -19.93 -15.23 -5.28
N LEU A 77 -20.54 -14.65 -6.32
CA LEU A 77 -19.90 -13.61 -7.13
C LEU A 77 -19.58 -12.36 -6.32
N LEU A 78 -20.48 -11.94 -5.43
CA LEU A 78 -20.24 -10.81 -4.53
C LEU A 78 -19.07 -11.12 -3.58
N ILE A 79 -19.05 -12.30 -2.96
CA ILE A 79 -17.96 -12.74 -2.09
C ILE A 79 -16.63 -12.81 -2.86
N ALA A 80 -16.63 -13.36 -4.07
CA ALA A 80 -15.43 -13.44 -4.91
C ALA A 80 -14.91 -12.06 -5.27
N THR A 81 -15.81 -11.12 -5.61
CA THR A 81 -15.44 -9.74 -5.95
C THR A 81 -14.81 -9.02 -4.76
N VAL A 82 -15.41 -9.12 -3.56
CA VAL A 82 -14.84 -8.55 -2.33
C VAL A 82 -13.52 -9.25 -1.97
N SER A 83 -13.44 -10.57 -2.14
CA SER A 83 -12.23 -11.35 -1.85
C SER A 83 -11.10 -11.03 -2.81
N PHE A 84 -11.39 -10.62 -4.05
CA PHE A 84 -10.39 -10.20 -5.05
C PHE A 84 -9.63 -8.93 -4.67
N PHE A 85 -10.25 -8.03 -3.91
CA PHE A 85 -9.60 -6.79 -3.48
C PHE A 85 -8.43 -7.04 -2.51
N ALA A 86 -8.48 -8.08 -1.67
CA ALA A 86 -7.40 -8.42 -0.72
C ALA A 86 -6.06 -8.73 -1.41
N PRO A 87 -5.99 -9.73 -2.31
CA PRO A 87 -4.77 -10.04 -3.03
C PRO A 87 -4.35 -8.89 -3.94
N TYR A 88 -5.29 -8.10 -4.47
CA TYR A 88 -4.98 -6.89 -5.24
C TYR A 88 -4.22 -5.84 -4.42
N PHE A 89 -4.69 -5.51 -3.21
CA PHE A 89 -3.99 -4.59 -2.33
C PHE A 89 -2.64 -5.14 -1.86
N ALA A 90 -2.56 -6.44 -1.54
CA ALA A 90 -1.30 -7.11 -1.21
C ALA A 90 -0.26 -6.98 -2.34
N PHE A 91 -0.70 -7.18 -3.58
CA PHE A 91 0.15 -7.07 -4.76
C PHE A 91 0.65 -5.63 -4.97
N ARG A 92 -0.22 -4.63 -4.79
CA ARG A 92 0.17 -3.21 -4.87
C ARG A 92 1.17 -2.83 -3.78
N TYR A 93 0.99 -3.35 -2.58
CA TYR A 93 1.95 -3.18 -1.48
C TYR A 93 3.32 -3.76 -1.84
N SER A 94 3.37 -5.00 -2.34
CA SER A 94 4.62 -5.66 -2.75
C SER A 94 5.40 -4.87 -3.82
N ARG A 95 4.70 -4.27 -4.80
CA ARG A 95 5.32 -3.36 -5.78
C ARG A 95 5.90 -2.10 -5.16
N SER A 96 5.24 -1.55 -4.14
CA SER A 96 5.69 -0.34 -3.43
C SER A 96 6.97 -0.62 -2.65
N VAL A 97 7.01 -1.74 -1.92
CA VAL A 97 8.20 -2.20 -1.17
C VAL A 97 9.40 -2.43 -2.09
N THR A 98 9.18 -2.96 -3.30
CA THR A 98 10.23 -3.17 -4.31
C THR A 98 10.86 -1.85 -4.79
N ARG A 99 10.09 -0.75 -4.79
CA ARG A 99 10.60 0.57 -5.16
C ARG A 99 11.42 1.18 -4.02
N VAL A 100 10.97 1.02 -2.77
CA VAL A 100 11.68 1.51 -1.57
C VAL A 100 13.06 0.86 -1.42
N THR A 101 13.13 -0.46 -1.62
CA THR A 101 14.41 -1.21 -1.57
C THR A 101 15.41 -0.77 -2.65
N LYS A 102 14.96 -0.05 -3.69
CA LYS A 102 15.84 0.52 -4.73
C LYS A 102 16.14 2.01 -4.54
N SER A 103 15.18 2.80 -4.04
CA SER A 103 15.33 4.26 -3.93
C SER A 103 15.99 4.71 -2.62
N LEU A 104 15.90 3.90 -1.54
CA LEU A 104 16.42 4.24 -0.20
C LEU A 104 15.90 5.59 0.36
N LYS A 105 14.81 6.14 -0.20
CA LYS A 105 14.23 7.42 0.23
C LYS A 105 13.20 7.21 1.34
N GLU A 106 13.28 8.01 2.40
CA GLU A 106 12.33 8.00 3.53
C GLU A 106 10.88 8.28 3.08
N GLU A 107 10.70 9.16 2.09
CA GLU A 107 9.41 9.47 1.48
C GLU A 107 8.68 8.23 0.93
N ASP A 108 9.45 7.31 0.34
CA ASP A 108 8.94 6.06 -0.23
C ASP A 108 8.64 5.04 0.88
N LEU A 109 9.42 5.05 1.97
CA LEU A 109 9.19 4.23 3.16
C LEU A 109 7.87 4.59 3.84
N VAL A 110 7.57 5.88 4.04
CA VAL A 110 6.31 6.35 4.63
C VAL A 110 5.11 5.94 3.77
N LYS A 111 5.23 6.05 2.44
CA LYS A 111 4.20 5.58 1.50
C LYS A 111 3.99 4.06 1.58
N ALA A 112 5.07 3.28 1.71
CA ALA A 112 4.98 1.83 1.87
C ALA A 112 4.29 1.46 3.19
N LEU A 113 4.69 2.06 4.32
CA LEU A 113 4.10 1.83 5.64
C LEU A 113 2.62 2.19 5.70
N LYS A 114 2.21 3.30 5.08
CA LYS A 114 0.80 3.68 4.98
C LYS A 114 -0.02 2.69 4.15
N ASN A 115 0.55 2.13 3.08
CA ASN A 115 -0.11 1.06 2.31
C ASN A 115 -0.13 -0.27 3.08
N GLN A 116 0.86 -0.54 3.94
CA GLN A 116 0.89 -1.72 4.80
C GLN A 116 -0.25 -1.67 5.82
N SER A 117 -0.46 -0.54 6.50
CA SER A 117 -1.52 -0.41 7.49
C SER A 117 -2.92 -0.52 6.87
N LEU A 118 -3.10 0.03 5.66
CA LEU A 118 -4.34 -0.14 4.90
C LEU A 118 -4.58 -1.60 4.49
N PHE A 119 -3.53 -2.34 4.13
CA PHE A 119 -3.62 -3.77 3.84
C PHE A 119 -4.10 -4.57 5.06
N TRP A 120 -3.51 -4.34 6.23
CA TRP A 120 -3.94 -4.99 7.48
C TRP A 120 -5.36 -4.58 7.89
N GLY A 121 -5.73 -3.31 7.72
CA GLY A 121 -7.10 -2.85 7.92
C GLY A 121 -8.09 -3.60 7.03
N TYR A 122 -7.75 -3.79 5.75
CA TYR A 122 -8.59 -4.54 4.82
C TYR A 122 -8.71 -6.03 5.19
N ILE A 123 -7.61 -6.68 5.57
CA ILE A 123 -7.65 -8.07 6.07
C ILE A 123 -8.54 -8.19 7.30
N CYS A 124 -8.49 -7.22 8.22
CA CYS A 124 -9.32 -7.22 9.42
C CYS A 124 -10.80 -7.12 9.06
N ILE A 125 -11.17 -6.24 8.13
CA ILE A 125 -12.55 -6.12 7.62
C ILE A 125 -13.01 -7.43 6.97
N LEU A 126 -12.17 -8.05 6.14
CA LEU A 126 -12.47 -9.34 5.51
C LEU A 126 -12.69 -10.45 6.53
N ALA A 127 -11.86 -10.52 7.57
CA ALA A 127 -11.99 -11.49 8.65
C ALA A 127 -13.29 -11.28 9.44
N CYS A 128 -13.65 -10.02 9.73
CA CYS A 128 -14.94 -9.69 10.36
C CYS A 128 -16.12 -10.11 9.47
N LEU A 129 -16.05 -9.86 8.16
CA LEU A 129 -17.10 -10.24 7.22
C LEU A 129 -17.27 -11.76 7.13
N TRP A 130 -16.17 -12.51 7.06
CA TRP A 130 -16.19 -13.98 7.11
C TRP A 130 -16.74 -14.51 8.43
N GLY A 131 -16.30 -13.95 9.56
CA GLY A 131 -16.83 -14.30 10.88
C GLY A 131 -18.33 -14.07 10.98
N PHE A 132 -18.83 -12.96 10.44
CA PHE A 132 -20.24 -12.64 10.40
C PHE A 132 -21.05 -13.62 9.53
N LEU A 133 -20.54 -13.97 8.33
CA LEU A 133 -21.18 -14.97 7.47
C LEU A 133 -21.25 -16.35 8.13
N MET A 134 -20.19 -16.77 8.82
CA MET A 134 -20.17 -18.03 9.56
C MET A 134 -21.15 -18.02 10.73
N LEU A 135 -21.29 -16.88 11.43
CA LEU A 135 -22.28 -16.72 12.49
C LEU A 135 -23.71 -16.87 11.96
N LEU A 136 -24.03 -16.22 10.84
CA LEU A 136 -25.35 -16.35 10.19
C LEU A 136 -25.63 -17.78 9.73
N ALA A 137 -24.64 -18.45 9.15
CA ALA A 137 -24.77 -19.85 8.73
C ALA A 137 -25.05 -20.77 9.93
N LEU A 138 -24.39 -20.52 11.07
CA LEU A 138 -24.59 -21.31 12.28
C LEU A 138 -25.99 -21.07 12.89
N LEU A 139 -26.48 -19.83 12.89
CA LEU A 139 -27.85 -19.51 13.32
C LEU A 139 -28.89 -20.17 12.41
N GLY A 140 -28.69 -20.12 11.09
CA GLY A 140 -29.58 -20.75 10.11
C GLY A 140 -29.55 -22.28 10.14
N ALA A 141 -28.47 -22.89 10.64
CA ALA A 141 -28.40 -24.34 10.82
C ALA A 141 -29.14 -24.83 12.08
N ILE A 142 -29.38 -23.94 13.05
CA ILE A 142 -30.04 -24.25 14.32
C ILE A 142 -31.55 -23.94 14.26
N ALA A 143 -31.96 -22.95 13.47
CA ALA A 143 -33.35 -22.54 13.27
C ALA A 143 -34.12 -23.47 12.32
#